data_AF-A0A6N6KBZ8-F1
#
_entry.id   AF-A0A6N6KBZ8-F1
#
_cell.length_a   1.000
_cell.length_b   1.000
_cell.length_c   1.000
_cell.angle_alpha   90.00
_cell.angle_beta   90.00
_cell.angle_gamma   90.00
#
_symmetry.space_group_name_H-M   'P 1'
#
loop_
_entity.id
_entity.type
_entity.pdbx_description
1 polymer ?
#
loop_
_entity_poly.entity_id
_entity_poly.type
_entity_poly.pdbx_seq_one_letter_code
_entity_poly.pdbx_strand_id
1 'polypeptide(L)'
;MKIKLFLLLFTFSLNAFGQYDADAVRLSKMEYMKYAQRTDCQNSEFHSSLEHRICLNLEFQKVDSLLNLKFTKLCSTLDEPTVKKQIIEYHENWIEYRRLQSKLVSKGYRGHLLGIVYLDCMVKMTERRIEDVDFLMKNI
;
A
#
# COMPACT_ATOMS: atom_id res chain seq x y z
N MET A 1 -52.83 16.29 9.53
CA MET A 1 -51.99 15.09 9.72
C MET A 1 -50.54 15.49 9.47
N LYS A 2 -49.74 15.74 10.52
CA LYS A 2 -48.35 16.22 10.39
C LYS A 2 -47.42 15.01 10.33
N ILE A 3 -46.93 14.67 9.14
CA ILE A 3 -45.92 13.63 8.95
C ILE A 3 -44.60 14.19 9.45
N LYS A 4 -44.14 13.73 10.62
CA LYS A 4 -42.78 14.00 11.11
C LYS A 4 -41.82 13.16 10.27
N LEU A 5 -41.13 13.79 9.34
CA LEU A 5 -40.01 13.22 8.61
C LEU A 5 -38.84 13.04 9.59
N PHE A 6 -38.71 11.84 10.16
CA PHE A 6 -37.60 11.47 11.00
C PHE A 6 -36.40 11.19 10.08
N LEU A 7 -35.60 12.24 9.82
CA LEU A 7 -34.31 12.13 9.14
C LEU A 7 -33.37 11.34 10.06
N LEU A 8 -33.33 10.02 9.87
CA LEU A 8 -32.27 9.14 10.37
C LEU A 8 -30.97 9.57 9.68
N LEU A 9 -30.25 10.50 10.33
CA LEU A 9 -28.84 10.74 10.09
C LEU A 9 -28.11 9.45 10.48
N PHE A 10 -27.98 8.53 9.51
CA PHE A 10 -27.00 7.48 9.56
C PHE A 10 -25.65 8.19 9.46
N THR A 11 -25.14 8.64 10.60
CA THR A 11 -23.73 9.03 10.74
C THR A 11 -22.96 7.76 10.50
N PHE A 12 -22.66 7.48 9.23
CA PHE A 12 -21.58 6.60 8.86
C PHE A 12 -20.36 7.29 9.47
N SER A 13 -19.99 6.87 10.68
CA SER A 13 -18.70 7.16 11.26
C SER A 13 -17.71 6.60 10.24
N LEU A 14 -17.32 7.46 9.30
CA LEU A 14 -16.13 7.33 8.49
C LEU A 14 -15.00 7.28 9.50
N ASN A 15 -14.78 6.09 10.02
CA ASN A 15 -13.50 5.62 10.43
C ASN A 15 -12.61 5.67 9.18
N ALA A 16 -12.26 6.88 8.75
CA ALA A 16 -11.18 7.15 7.83
C ALA A 16 -9.89 6.89 8.61
N PHE A 17 -9.71 5.64 9.05
CA PHE A 17 -8.43 5.18 9.54
C PHE A 17 -7.51 5.08 8.33
N GLY A 18 -6.27 5.54 8.48
CA GLY A 18 -5.26 5.80 7.44
C GLY A 18 -4.86 4.61 6.57
N GLN A 19 -5.84 4.01 5.89
CA GLN A 19 -5.67 3.11 4.77
C GLN A 19 -5.32 3.98 3.57
N TYR A 20 -4.08 3.84 3.11
CA TYR A 20 -3.62 4.52 1.91
C TYR A 20 -3.23 3.44 0.91
N ASP A 21 -4.21 3.02 0.12
CA ASP A 21 -4.07 2.01 -0.94
C ASP A 21 -3.90 2.62 -2.33
N ALA A 22 -3.79 3.96 -2.42
CA ALA A 22 -3.78 4.69 -3.68
C ALA A 22 -2.67 4.23 -4.63
N ASP A 23 -1.54 3.77 -4.11
CA ASP A 23 -0.48 3.18 -4.92
C ASP A 23 -0.84 1.82 -5.49
N ALA A 24 -1.39 0.91 -4.68
CA ALA A 24 -1.83 -0.41 -5.13
C ALA A 24 -2.96 -0.28 -6.18
N VAL A 25 -3.91 0.63 -5.94
CA VAL A 25 -4.99 0.94 -6.89
C VAL A 25 -4.46 1.53 -8.19
N ARG A 26 -3.50 2.47 -8.13
CA ARG A 26 -2.90 3.06 -9.32
C ARG A 26 -2.11 2.01 -10.12
N LEU A 27 -1.30 1.21 -9.44
CA LEU A 27 -0.42 0.23 -10.09
C LEU A 27 -1.20 -0.96 -10.67
N SER A 28 -2.29 -1.40 -10.05
CA SER A 28 -3.16 -2.45 -10.59
C SER A 28 -3.86 -2.06 -11.91
N LYS A 29 -4.04 -0.75 -12.15
CA LYS A 29 -4.67 -0.19 -13.36
C LYS A 29 -3.70 0.08 -14.51
N MET A 30 -2.42 -0.26 -14.37
CA MET A 30 -1.44 -0.06 -15.43
C MET A 30 -1.72 -0.98 -16.62
N GLU A 31 -1.47 -0.51 -17.85
CA GLU A 31 -1.87 -1.23 -19.08
C GLU A 31 -1.34 -2.68 -19.14
N TYR A 32 -0.10 -2.91 -18.70
CA TYR A 32 0.53 -4.24 -18.70
C TYR A 32 -0.14 -5.22 -17.73
N MET A 33 -0.93 -4.75 -16.76
CA MET A 33 -1.66 -5.60 -15.80
C MET A 33 -2.84 -6.32 -16.43
N LYS A 34 -3.25 -5.98 -17.67
CA LYS A 34 -4.25 -6.77 -18.42
C LYS A 34 -3.84 -8.23 -18.63
N TYR A 35 -2.55 -8.54 -18.48
CA TYR A 35 -2.00 -9.89 -18.59
C TYR A 35 -1.88 -10.63 -17.26
N ALA A 36 -2.21 -10.00 -16.12
CA ALA A 36 -1.95 -10.55 -14.78
C ALA A 36 -2.57 -11.94 -14.55
N GLN A 37 -3.78 -12.18 -15.06
CA GLN A 37 -4.46 -13.48 -14.94
C GLN A 37 -3.79 -14.61 -15.73
N ARG A 38 -2.86 -14.28 -16.65
CA ARG A 38 -2.15 -15.23 -17.51
C ARG A 38 -0.67 -15.36 -17.13
N THR A 39 -0.25 -14.71 -16.04
CA THR A 39 1.14 -14.70 -15.57
C THR A 39 1.27 -15.66 -14.40
N ASP A 40 2.26 -16.57 -14.47
CA ASP A 40 2.54 -17.51 -13.38
C ASP A 40 3.65 -16.94 -12.49
N CYS A 41 3.24 -16.44 -11.31
CA CYS A 41 4.16 -15.88 -10.33
C CYS A 41 4.63 -16.90 -9.28
N GLN A 42 4.32 -18.19 -9.43
CA GLN A 42 4.74 -19.24 -8.50
C GLN A 42 6.13 -19.79 -8.82
N ASN A 43 6.60 -19.62 -10.06
CA ASN A 43 7.93 -20.10 -10.47
C ASN A 43 8.98 -19.01 -10.21
N SER A 44 10.13 -19.42 -9.67
CA SER A 44 11.27 -18.55 -9.38
C SER A 44 11.99 -18.02 -10.63
N GLU A 45 11.71 -18.61 -11.80
CA GLU A 45 12.28 -18.22 -13.08
C GLU A 45 11.23 -17.52 -13.93
N PHE A 46 11.32 -16.19 -14.05
CA PHE A 46 10.45 -15.43 -14.94
C PHE A 46 10.84 -15.68 -16.40
N HIS A 47 9.88 -16.08 -17.24
CA HIS A 47 10.13 -16.33 -18.66
C HIS A 47 10.26 -15.03 -19.47
N SER A 48 9.85 -13.89 -18.91
CA SER A 48 10.03 -12.57 -19.54
C SER A 48 10.11 -11.41 -18.54
N SER A 49 10.65 -10.28 -19.01
CA SER A 49 10.65 -9.02 -18.22
C SER A 49 9.26 -8.43 -18.01
N LEU A 50 8.30 -8.73 -18.89
CA LEU A 50 6.90 -8.36 -18.70
C LEU A 50 6.28 -9.13 -17.53
N GLU A 51 6.47 -10.45 -17.52
CA GLU A 51 6.02 -11.34 -16.43
C GLU A 51 6.64 -10.94 -15.10
N HIS A 52 7.96 -10.75 -15.03
CA HIS A 52 8.62 -10.28 -13.82
C HIS A 52 8.02 -8.98 -13.29
N ARG A 53 7.76 -8.01 -14.19
CA ARG A 53 7.13 -6.74 -13.82
C ARG A 53 5.70 -6.93 -13.29
N ILE A 54 4.92 -7.83 -13.88
CA ILE A 54 3.57 -8.15 -13.43
C ILE A 54 3.61 -8.77 -12.03
N CYS A 55 4.48 -9.76 -11.82
CA CYS A 55 4.61 -10.43 -10.52
C CYS A 55 5.03 -9.49 -9.40
N LEU A 56 5.99 -8.60 -9.66
CA LEU A 56 6.36 -7.56 -8.69
C LEU A 56 5.22 -6.58 -8.39
N ASN A 57 4.35 -6.29 -9.37
CA ASN A 57 3.18 -5.45 -9.13
C ASN A 57 2.14 -6.17 -8.25
N LEU A 58 1.86 -7.44 -8.54
CA LEU A 58 0.98 -8.26 -7.70
C LEU A 58 1.53 -8.42 -6.28
N GLU A 59 2.83 -8.65 -6.13
CA GLU A 59 3.47 -8.72 -4.82
C GLU A 59 3.38 -7.39 -4.09
N PHE A 60 3.62 -6.26 -4.79
CA PHE A 60 3.43 -4.93 -4.22
C PHE A 60 2.00 -4.74 -3.68
N GLN A 61 0.98 -5.10 -4.45
CA GLN A 61 -0.42 -5.00 -4.00
C GLN A 61 -0.68 -5.85 -2.74
N LYS A 62 -0.08 -7.04 -2.67
CA LYS A 62 -0.18 -7.92 -1.51
C LYS A 62 0.51 -7.33 -0.27
N VAL A 63 1.75 -6.87 -0.38
CA VAL A 63 2.47 -6.29 0.77
C VAL A 63 1.87 -4.94 1.19
N ASP A 64 1.38 -4.12 0.27
CA ASP A 64 0.72 -2.84 0.57
C ASP A 64 -0.61 -3.08 1.32
N SER A 65 -1.38 -4.10 0.91
CA SER A 65 -2.59 -4.51 1.63
C SER A 65 -2.28 -4.99 3.06
N LEU A 66 -1.21 -5.77 3.24
CA LEU A 66 -0.77 -6.23 4.55
C LEU A 66 -0.30 -5.07 5.44
N LEU A 67 0.45 -4.12 4.88
CA LEU A 67 0.86 -2.91 5.59
C LEU A 67 -0.35 -2.10 6.05
N ASN A 68 -1.31 -1.85 5.16
CA ASN A 68 -2.52 -1.12 5.50
C ASN A 68 -3.32 -1.79 6.62
N LEU A 69 -3.45 -3.12 6.58
CA LEU A 69 -4.10 -3.89 7.64
C LEU A 69 -3.38 -3.72 8.99
N LYS A 70 -2.06 -3.91 9.02
CA LYS A 70 -1.25 -3.79 10.24
C LYS A 70 -1.25 -2.38 10.79
N PHE A 71 -1.11 -1.38 9.92
CA PHE A 71 -1.10 0.02 10.31
C PHE A 71 -2.47 0.47 10.86
N THR A 72 -3.56 0.01 10.26
CA THR A 72 -4.92 0.21 10.79
C THR A 72 -5.04 -0.39 12.19
N LYS A 73 -4.53 -1.61 12.38
CA LYS A 73 -4.52 -2.27 13.70
C LYS A 73 -3.70 -1.49 14.72
N LEU A 74 -2.48 -1.06 14.39
CA LEU A 74 -1.67 -0.17 15.24
C LEU A 74 -2.45 1.09 15.63
N CYS A 75 -3.08 1.77 14.67
CA CYS A 75 -3.86 2.97 14.96
C CYS A 75 -5.06 2.70 15.88
N SER A 76 -5.64 1.50 15.83
CA SER A 76 -6.76 1.11 16.70
C SER A 76 -6.33 0.81 18.15
N THR A 77 -5.05 0.49 18.39
CA THR A 77 -4.52 0.21 19.74
C THR A 77 -3.95 1.45 20.43
N LEU A 78 -3.81 2.57 19.72
CA LEU A 78 -3.31 3.82 20.28
C LEU A 78 -4.44 4.61 20.95
N ASP A 79 -4.39 4.72 22.28
CA ASP A 79 -5.36 5.47 23.08
C ASP A 79 -5.09 6.97 23.08
N GLU A 80 -3.82 7.37 23.01
CA GLU A 80 -3.40 8.78 23.01
C GLU A 80 -3.66 9.45 21.65
N PRO A 81 -4.64 10.37 21.52
CA PRO A 81 -5.06 10.91 20.23
C PRO A 81 -3.95 11.71 19.52
N THR A 82 -3.12 12.41 20.30
CA THR A 82 -1.99 13.19 19.80
C THR A 82 -0.92 12.29 19.19
N VAL A 83 -0.57 11.20 19.88
CA VAL A 83 0.41 10.22 19.39
C VAL A 83 -0.12 9.51 18.15
N LYS A 84 -1.40 9.08 18.18
CA LYS A 84 -2.08 8.49 17.02
C LYS A 84 -2.02 9.40 15.79
N LYS A 85 -2.31 10.69 15.95
CA LYS A 85 -2.21 11.67 14.86
C LYS A 85 -0.78 11.78 14.31
N GLN A 86 0.22 11.89 15.17
CA GLN A 86 1.63 11.95 14.74
C GLN A 86 2.08 10.69 13.99
N ILE A 87 1.62 9.52 14.42
CA ILE A 87 1.92 8.24 13.76
C ILE A 87 1.28 8.17 12.37
N ILE A 88 0.04 8.66 12.22
CA ILE A 88 -0.65 8.77 10.92
C ILE A 88 0.11 9.72 9.99
N GLU A 89 0.42 10.94 10.45
CA GLU A 89 1.17 11.92 9.65
C GLU A 89 2.55 11.39 9.23
N TYR A 90 3.26 10.69 10.12
CA TYR A 90 4.53 10.05 9.78
C TYR A 90 4.33 8.96 8.71
N HIS A 91 3.29 8.15 8.82
CA HIS A 91 3.00 7.10 7.83
C HIS A 91 2.70 7.68 6.45
N GLU A 92 1.91 8.74 6.36
CA GLU A 92 1.63 9.44 5.10
C GLU A 92 2.92 9.99 4.45
N ASN A 93 3.79 10.63 5.25
CA ASN A 93 5.09 11.10 4.77
C ASN A 93 6.00 9.95 4.30
N TRP A 94 5.97 8.82 5.00
CA TRP A 94 6.72 7.63 4.62
C TRP A 94 6.26 7.09 3.26
N ILE A 95 4.97 7.13 2.94
CA ILE A 95 4.45 6.69 1.63
C ILE A 95 5.01 7.56 0.50
N GLU A 96 5.04 8.89 0.68
CA GLU A 96 5.66 9.78 -0.29
C GLU A 96 7.16 9.53 -0.43
N TYR A 97 7.84 9.28 0.68
CA TYR A 97 9.25 8.94 0.68
C TYR A 97 9.54 7.62 -0.04
N ARG A 98 8.72 6.58 0.16
CA ARG A 98 8.78 5.30 -0.58
C ARG A 98 8.74 5.56 -2.08
N ARG A 99 7.80 6.38 -2.55
CA ARG A 99 7.69 6.72 -3.99
C ARG A 99 8.92 7.44 -4.50
N LEU A 100 9.43 8.40 -3.73
CA LEU A 100 10.63 9.16 -4.08
C LEU A 100 11.84 8.23 -4.18
N GLN A 101 12.06 7.37 -3.18
CA GLN A 101 13.15 6.39 -3.20
C GLN A 101 13.05 5.44 -4.40
N SER A 102 11.88 4.87 -4.66
CA SER A 102 11.68 3.98 -5.81
C SER A 102 11.94 4.68 -7.14
N LYS A 103 11.58 5.97 -7.28
CA LYS A 103 11.95 6.79 -8.45
C LYS A 103 13.46 7.00 -8.56
N LEU A 104 14.15 7.25 -7.45
CA LEU A 104 15.60 7.45 -7.43
C LEU A 104 16.36 6.17 -7.76
N VAL A 105 15.97 5.03 -7.17
CA VAL A 105 16.60 3.72 -7.41
C VAL A 105 16.40 3.24 -8.84
N SER A 106 15.24 3.51 -9.44
CA SER A 106 14.95 3.18 -10.85
C SER A 106 15.54 4.17 -11.85
N LYS A 107 16.23 5.22 -11.40
CA LYS A 107 16.84 6.22 -12.28
C LYS A 107 17.92 5.58 -13.15
N GLY A 108 17.86 5.84 -14.46
CA GLY A 108 18.82 5.32 -15.45
C GLY A 108 18.38 4.02 -16.13
N TYR A 109 17.41 3.29 -15.55
CA TYR A 109 16.76 2.16 -16.21
C TYR A 109 15.71 2.62 -17.22
N ARG A 110 15.34 1.75 -18.17
CA ARG A 110 14.34 2.03 -19.22
C ARG A 110 13.43 0.82 -19.45
N GLY A 111 12.31 1.04 -20.15
CA GLY A 111 11.38 -0.02 -20.54
C GLY A 111 10.86 -0.83 -19.35
N HIS A 112 10.76 -2.16 -19.52
CA HIS A 112 10.32 -3.06 -18.45
C HIS A 112 11.26 -3.06 -17.24
N LEU A 113 12.57 -2.91 -17.46
CA LEU A 113 13.55 -2.93 -16.39
C LEU A 113 13.39 -1.74 -15.42
N LEU A 114 13.01 -0.56 -15.92
CA LEU A 114 12.62 0.58 -15.06
C LEU A 114 11.48 0.18 -14.12
N GLY A 115 10.42 -0.43 -14.68
CA GLY A 115 9.27 -0.87 -13.91
C GLY A 115 9.60 -1.94 -12.87
N ILE A 116 10.46 -2.91 -13.25
CA ILE A 116 10.95 -3.96 -12.35
C ILE A 116 11.69 -3.34 -11.17
N VAL A 117 12.70 -2.51 -11.44
CA VAL A 117 13.52 -1.88 -10.37
C VAL A 117 12.67 -0.97 -9.48
N TYR A 118 11.73 -0.23 -10.06
CA TYR A 118 10.80 0.60 -9.30
C TYR A 118 9.93 -0.25 -8.36
N LEU A 119 9.29 -1.31 -8.87
CA LEU A 119 8.38 -2.15 -8.11
C LEU A 119 9.11 -2.98 -7.04
N ASP A 120 10.30 -3.50 -7.35
CA ASP A 120 11.15 -4.19 -6.36
C ASP A 120 11.50 -3.26 -5.18
N CYS A 121 11.84 -2.00 -5.46
CA CYS A 121 12.05 -1.01 -4.41
C CYS A 121 10.77 -0.74 -3.60
N MET A 122 9.62 -0.60 -4.26
CA MET A 122 8.33 -0.42 -3.59
C MET A 122 7.99 -1.59 -2.66
N VAL A 123 8.22 -2.84 -3.10
CA VAL A 123 8.00 -4.06 -2.29
C VAL A 123 8.91 -4.03 -1.06
N LYS A 124 10.22 -3.94 -1.26
CA LYS A 124 11.22 -4.00 -0.16
C LYS A 124 11.01 -2.90 0.88
N MET A 125 10.68 -1.69 0.44
CA MET A 125 10.40 -0.59 1.37
C MET A 125 9.14 -0.86 2.18
N THR A 126 8.10 -1.42 1.54
CA THR A 126 6.84 -1.74 2.20
C THR A 126 7.00 -2.88 3.21
N GLU A 127 7.81 -3.90 2.89
CA GLU A 127 8.17 -4.98 3.82
C GLU A 127 8.90 -4.45 5.06
N ARG A 128 9.92 -3.60 4.88
CA ARG A 128 10.60 -2.94 6.01
C ARG A 128 9.65 -2.14 6.88
N ARG A 129 8.68 -1.45 6.25
CA ARG A 129 7.70 -0.69 7.01
C ARG A 129 6.74 -1.59 7.80
N ILE A 130 6.41 -2.77 7.28
CA ILE A 130 5.67 -3.79 8.02
C ILE A 130 6.46 -4.20 9.27
N GLU A 131 7.77 -4.42 9.15
CA GLU A 131 8.64 -4.75 10.28
C GLU A 131 8.63 -3.64 11.34
N ASP A 132 8.74 -2.37 10.94
CA ASP A 132 8.63 -1.23 11.85
C ASP A 132 7.29 -1.19 12.60
N VAL A 133 6.19 -1.40 11.88
CA VAL A 133 4.84 -1.41 12.46
C VAL A 133 4.67 -2.57 13.43
N ASP A 134 5.15 -3.76 13.06
CA ASP A 134 5.12 -4.94 13.93
C ASP A 134 5.99 -4.75 15.17
N PHE A 135 7.14 -4.09 15.04
CA PHE A 135 7.97 -3.73 16.18
C PHE A 135 7.22 -2.81 17.13
N LEU A 136 6.60 -1.74 16.64
CA LEU A 136 5.81 -0.84 17.48
C LEU A 136 4.67 -1.58 18.18
N MET A 137 3.88 -2.35 17.44
CA MET A 137 2.73 -3.10 17.99
C MET A 137 3.11 -4.12 19.08
N LYS A 138 4.35 -4.63 19.10
CA LYS A 138 4.84 -5.55 20.14
C LYS A 138 5.31 -4.85 21.40
N ASN A 139 5.54 -3.54 21.35
CA ASN A 139 6.20 -2.77 22.40
C ASN A 139 5.34 -1.62 22.95
N ILE A 140 4.07 -1.56 22.57
CA ILE A 140 3.07 -0.63 23.12
C ILE A 140 1.94 -1.39 23.80
#